data_AF-A0A7C3QKI4-F1
#
_entry.id   AF-A0A7C3QKI4-F1
#
_cell.length_a   1.000
_cell.length_b   1.000
_cell.length_c   1.000
_cell.angle_alpha   90.00
_cell.angle_beta   90.00
_cell.angle_gamma   90.00
#
_symmetry.space_group_name_H-M   'P 1'
#
loop_
_entity.id
_entity.type
_entity.pdbx_description
1 polymer ?
#
loop_
_entity_poly.entity_id
_entity_poly.type
_entity_poly.pdbx_seq_one_letter_code
_entity_poly.pdbx_strand_id
1 'polypeptide(L)' 'MKASTVPPTPPSVVARIAGLPDLSIEEMRALWRELFGSDNPTPNRQFMERRIAYKLQEI' A
#
# COMPACT_ATOMS: atom_id res chain seq x y z
N MET A 1 -10.31 -10.81 16.31
CA MET A 1 -9.66 -9.55 16.71
C MET A 1 -8.25 -9.58 16.12
N LYS A 2 -8.00 -8.96 14.96
CA LYS A 2 -6.63 -8.90 14.42
C LYS A 2 -5.90 -7.76 15.13
N ALA A 3 -5.09 -8.12 16.12
CA ALA A 3 -4.21 -7.18 16.79
C ALA A 3 -3.01 -6.88 15.89
N SER A 4 -3.06 -5.78 15.15
CA SER A 4 -1.86 -5.19 14.53
C SER A 4 -1.07 -4.50 15.63
N THR A 5 -0.17 -5.25 16.28
CA THR A 5 0.90 -4.69 17.10
C THR A 5 1.87 -3.98 16.15
N VAL A 6 1.80 -2.65 16.12
CA VAL A 6 2.77 -1.81 15.39
C VAL A 6 3.92 -1.51 16.37
N PRO A 7 5.15 -1.98 16.14
CA PRO A 7 6.29 -1.55 16.95
C PRO A 7 6.52 -0.04 16.76
N PRO A 8 7.11 0.67 17.75
CA PRO A 8 7.29 2.14 17.73
C PRO A 8 8.31 2.66 16.71
N THR A 9 8.79 1.80 15.82
CA THR A 9 9.71 2.10 14.73
C THR A 9 8.89 2.48 13.48
N PRO A 10 9.31 3.41 12.62
CA PRO A 10 8.64 3.64 11.35
C PRO A 10 8.39 2.29 10.65
N PRO A 11 7.16 2.04 10.16
CA PRO A 11 6.79 0.74 9.66
C PRO A 11 7.77 0.39 8.54
N SER A 12 8.48 -0.73 8.74
CA SER A 12 9.40 -1.24 7.72
C SER A 12 8.66 -1.37 6.40
N VAL A 13 9.38 -1.26 5.27
CA VAL A 13 8.80 -1.47 3.94
C VAL A 13 7.98 -2.76 3.89
N VAL A 14 8.46 -3.82 4.55
CA VAL A 14 7.76 -5.11 4.69
C VAL A 14 6.44 -4.97 5.44
N ALA A 15 6.40 -4.23 6.55
CA ALA A 15 5.17 -3.99 7.31
C ALA A 15 4.14 -3.17 6.51
N ARG A 16 4.59 -2.19 5.72
CA ARG A 16 3.72 -1.41 4.83
C ARG A 16 3.13 -2.28 3.73
N ILE A 17 3.94 -3.15 3.11
CA ILE A 17 3.49 -4.11 2.09
C ILE A 17 2.48 -5.10 2.68
N ALA A 18 2.75 -5.62 3.88
CA ALA A 18 1.86 -6.56 4.56
C ALA A 18 0.48 -5.96 4.89
N GLY A 19 0.39 -4.64 5.07
CA GLY A 19 -0.87 -3.93 5.31
C GLY A 19 -1.65 -3.53 4.04
N LEU A 20 -1.06 -3.58 2.84
CA LEU A 20 -1.75 -3.26 1.58
C LEU A 20 -3.06 -4.04 1.35
N PRO A 21 -3.13 -5.38 1.56
CA PRO A 21 -4.35 -6.13 1.31
C PRO A 21 -5.47 -5.81 2.32
N ASP A 22 -5.18 -5.14 3.44
CA ASP A 22 -6.17 -4.70 4.41
C ASP A 22 -6.76 -3.31 4.05
N LEU A 23 -6.14 -2.56 3.13
CA LEU A 23 -6.63 -1.25 2.69
C LEU A 23 -7.88 -1.36 1.81
N SER A 24 -8.84 -0.46 2.01
CA SER A 24 -9.95 -0.29 1.09
C SER A 24 -9.47 0.18 -0.29
N ILE A 25 -10.31 0.01 -1.32
CA ILE A 25 -10.00 0.48 -2.68
C ILE A 25 -9.79 2.00 -2.71
N GLU A 26 -10.51 2.77 -1.88
CA GLU A 26 -10.35 4.23 -1.79
C GLU A 26 -9.00 4.62 -1.18
N GLU A 27 -8.61 3.98 -0.08
CA GLU A 27 -7.29 4.20 0.56
C GLU A 27 -6.16 3.78 -0.38
N MET A 28 -6.33 2.66 -1.07
CA MET A 28 -5.32 2.17 -2.02
C MET A 28 -5.17 3.10 -3.24
N ARG A 29 -6.25 3.76 -3.68
CA ARG A 29 -6.18 4.83 -4.70
C ARG A 29 -5.50 6.09 -4.16
N ALA A 30 -5.76 6.48 -2.92
CA ALA A 30 -5.09 7.61 -2.29
C ALA A 30 -3.57 7.37 -2.19
N LEU A 31 -3.18 6.20 -1.69
CA LEU A 31 -1.78 5.78 -1.60
C LEU A 31 -1.12 5.69 -2.98
N TRP A 32 -1.84 5.21 -3.99
CA TRP A 32 -1.36 5.21 -5.37
C TRP A 32 -1.06 6.63 -5.86
N ARG A 33 -1.98 7.58 -5.66
CA ARG A 33 -1.76 8.98 -6.06
C ARG A 33 -0.59 9.61 -5.32
N GLU A 34 -0.39 9.28 -4.05
CA GLU A 34 0.76 9.76 -3.27
C GLU A 34 2.09 9.25 -3.83
N LEU A 35 2.16 7.96 -4.20
CA LEU A 35 3.39 7.32 -4.68
C LEU A 35 3.70 7.62 -6.16
N PHE A 36 2.68 7.78 -6.99
CA PHE A 36 2.81 7.89 -8.45
C PHE A 36 2.37 9.25 -9.02
N GLY A 37 1.77 10.12 -8.22
CA GLY A 37 1.31 11.45 -8.65
C GLY A 37 0.17 11.45 -9.68
N SER A 38 -0.48 10.31 -9.90
CA SER A 38 -1.51 10.11 -10.93
C SER A 38 -2.59 9.15 -10.45
N ASP A 39 -3.80 9.23 -11.02
CA ASP A 39 -4.85 8.24 -10.76
C ASP A 39 -4.55 6.91 -11.44
N ASN A 40 -5.00 5.81 -10.83
CA ASN A 40 -4.82 4.50 -11.41
C ASN A 40 -5.69 4.34 -12.68
N PRO A 41 -5.11 3.97 -13.84
CA PRO A 41 -5.86 3.79 -15.08
C PRO A 41 -6.74 2.54 -15.09
N THR A 42 -6.59 1.64 -14.10
CA THR A 42 -7.28 0.35 -14.03
C THR A 42 -8.02 0.16 -12.70
N PRO A 43 -9.21 -0.45 -12.71
CA PRO A 43 -9.91 -0.82 -11.47
C PRO A 43 -9.34 -2.10 -10.82
N ASN A 44 -8.27 -2.69 -11.36
CA ASN A 44 -7.74 -3.96 -10.89
C ASN A 44 -6.95 -3.80 -9.58
N ARG A 45 -7.59 -4.14 -8.45
CA ARG A 45 -6.99 -4.03 -7.12
C ARG A 45 -5.63 -4.72 -7.00
N GLN A 46 -5.52 -5.96 -7.49
CA GLN A 46 -4.30 -6.76 -7.35
C GLN A 46 -3.14 -6.16 -8.15
N PHE A 47 -3.42 -5.47 -9.26
CA PHE A 47 -2.41 -4.71 -9.98
C PHE A 47 -1.92 -3.51 -9.16
N MET A 48 -2.84 -2.79 -8.51
CA MET A 48 -2.50 -1.67 -7.63
C MET A 48 -1.58 -2.13 -6.49
N GLU A 49 -1.96 -3.19 -5.79
CA GLU A 49 -1.20 -3.75 -4.68
C GLU A 49 0.23 -4.11 -5.08
N ARG A 50 0.40 -4.90 -6.15
CA ARG A 50 1.72 -5.33 -6.62
C ARG A 50 2.60 -4.16 -7.01
N ARG A 51 2.03 -3.15 -7.67
CA ARG A 51 2.78 -1.99 -8.14
C ARG A 51 3.15 -1.05 -7.00
N ILE A 52 2.24 -0.84 -6.05
CA ILE A 52 2.51 -0.09 -4.81
C ILE A 52 3.61 -0.82 -4.02
N ALA A 53 3.49 -2.13 -3.82
CA ALA A 53 4.49 -2.91 -3.09
C ALA A 53 5.88 -2.79 -3.73
N TYR A 54 5.96 -2.92 -5.05
CA TYR A 54 7.21 -2.74 -5.81
C TYR A 54 7.80 -1.33 -5.60
N LYS A 55 6.98 -0.27 -5.74
CA LYS A 55 7.44 1.10 -5.55
C LYS A 55 7.94 1.37 -4.13
N LEU A 56 7.29 0.78 -3.13
CA LEU A 56 7.72 0.87 -1.73
C LEU A 56 9.08 0.21 -1.47
N GLN A 57 9.49 -0.77 -2.28
CA GLN A 57 10.80 -1.42 -2.18
C GLN A 57 11.93 -0.64 -2.85
N GLU A 58 11.62 0.22 -3.83
CA GLU A 58 12.62 1.00 -4.56
C GLU A 58 12.98 2.33 -3.88
N ILE A 59 12.22 2.74 -2.85
CA ILE A 59 12.43 3.97 -2.07
C ILE A 59 13.27 3.62 -0.83
#